data_AF-A0A0N0IA81-F1
#
_entry.id   AF-A0A0N0IA81-F1
#
_cell.length_a   1.000
_cell.length_b   1.000
_cell.length_c   1.000
_cell.angle_alpha   90.00
_cell.angle_beta   90.00
_cell.angle_gamma   90.00
#
_symmetry.space_group_name_H-M   'P 1'
#
loop_
_entity.id
_entity.type
_entity.pdbx_description
1 polymer ?
#
loop_
_entity_poly.entity_id
_entity_poly.type
_entity_poly.pdbx_seq_one_letter_code
_entity_poly.pdbx_strand_id
1 'polypeptide(L)' 'NGLKKASIEIDRKILADIAVFDKAAFTALVEKAKSALA' A
#
# COMPACT_ATOMS: atom_id res chain seq x y z
N ASN A 1 3.09 3.35 9.32
CA ASN A 1 3.44 4.73 8.91
C ASN A 1 3.89 4.89 7.46
N GLY A 2 4.24 3.83 6.72
CA GLY A 2 4.74 3.99 5.33
C GLY A 2 3.73 4.54 4.34
N LEU A 3 2.50 4.03 4.32
CA LEU A 3 1.45 4.53 3.41
C LEU A 3 1.12 6.01 3.66
N LYS A 4 1.00 6.42 4.93
CA LYS A 4 0.74 7.82 5.31
C LYS A 4 1.92 8.74 4.95
N LYS A 5 3.16 8.29 5.14
CA LYS A 5 4.36 9.03 4.73
C LYS A 5 4.49 9.14 3.20
N ALA A 6 3.98 8.15 2.47
CA ALA A 6 3.88 8.16 1.02
C ALA A 6 2.71 9.00 0.48
N SER A 7 1.93 9.68 1.35
CA SER A 7 0.64 10.31 0.99
C SER A 7 -0.35 9.37 0.28
N ILE A 8 -0.24 8.07 0.55
CA ILE A 8 -1.17 7.07 0.02
C ILE A 8 -2.35 6.98 0.98
N GLU A 9 -3.42 7.73 0.67
CA GLU A 9 -4.72 7.63 1.33
C GLU A 9 -5.55 6.53 0.65
N ILE A 10 -5.36 5.29 1.10
CA ILE A 10 -6.16 4.14 0.70
C ILE A 10 -6.99 3.68 1.90
N ASP A 11 -8.27 3.38 1.66
CA ASP A 11 -9.13 2.77 2.66
C ASP A 11 -8.60 1.37 3.01
N ARG A 12 -8.59 1.04 4.30
CA ARG A 12 -8.13 -0.27 4.80
C ARG A 12 -8.94 -1.42 4.22
N LYS A 13 -10.23 -1.21 3.93
CA LYS A 13 -11.10 -2.20 3.29
C LYS A 13 -10.63 -2.50 1.87
N ILE A 14 -10.36 -1.45 1.09
CA ILE A 14 -9.82 -1.55 -0.27
C ILE A 14 -8.43 -2.20 -0.24
N LEU A 15 -7.58 -1.82 0.70
CA LEU A 15 -6.25 -2.41 0.86
C LEU A 15 -6.32 -3.91 1.13
N ALA A 16 -7.27 -4.35 1.96
CA ALA A 16 -7.47 -5.76 2.28
C ALA A 16 -7.96 -6.54 1.04
N ASP A 17 -8.91 -6.00 0.28
CA ASP A 17 -9.35 -6.62 -0.97
C ASP A 17 -8.19 -6.70 -1.99
N ILE A 18 -7.42 -5.63 -2.16
CA ILE A 18 -6.22 -5.65 -3.03
C ILE A 18 -5.22 -6.70 -2.54
N ALA A 19 -4.98 -6.81 -1.24
CA ALA A 19 -4.05 -7.81 -0.70
C ALA A 19 -4.48 -9.27 -0.99
N VAL A 20 -5.80 -9.52 -1.03
CA VAL A 20 -6.37 -10.86 -1.24
C VAL A 20 -6.48 -11.19 -2.73
N PHE A 21 -6.97 -10.25 -3.54
CA PHE A 21 -7.33 -10.48 -4.94
C PHE A 21 -6.25 -10.04 -5.93
N ASP A 22 -5.39 -9.07 -5.56
CA ASP A 22 -4.38 -8.50 -6.46
C ASP A 22 -3.01 -8.32 -5.76
N LYS A 23 -2.27 -9.42 -5.73
CA LYS A 23 -0.93 -9.48 -5.14
C LYS A 23 0.07 -8.56 -5.85
N ALA A 24 -0.10 -8.31 -7.15
CA ALA A 24 0.81 -7.45 -7.91
C ALA A 24 0.63 -5.99 -7.50
N ALA A 25 -0.62 -5.52 -7.45
CA ALA A 25 -0.92 -4.17 -6.95
C ALA A 25 -0.53 -3.99 -5.48
N PHE A 26 -0.75 -5.00 -4.63
CA PHE A 26 -0.32 -4.94 -3.24
C PHE A 26 1.19 -4.80 -3.10
N THR A 27 1.96 -5.53 -3.92
CA THR A 27 3.43 -5.45 -3.93
C THR A 27 3.91 -4.05 -4.30
N ALA A 28 3.33 -3.45 -5.34
CA ALA A 28 3.65 -2.07 -5.75
C ALA A 28 3.33 -1.03 -4.66
N LEU A 29 2.22 -1.21 -3.93
CA LEU A 29 1.86 -0.34 -2.79
C LEU A 29 2.87 -0.48 -1.65
N VAL A 30 3.32 -1.69 -1.36
CA VAL A 30 4.33 -1.95 -0.33
C VAL A 30 5.68 -1.35 -0.69
N GLU A 31 6.11 -1.45 -1.95
CA GLU A 31 7.36 -0.82 -2.41
C GLU A 31 7.30 0.70 -2.28
N LYS A 32 6.23 1.34 -2.77
CA LYS A 32 6.04 2.78 -2.59
C LYS A 32 6.03 3.19 -1.11
N ALA A 33 5.37 2.41 -0.26
CA ALA A 33 5.36 2.67 1.18
C ALA A 33 6.73 2.53 1.84
N LYS A 34 7.56 1.56 1.38
CA LYS A 34 8.94 1.38 1.84
C LYS A 34 9.84 2.52 1.38
N SER A 35 9.73 2.95 0.13
CA SER A 35 10.50 4.08 -0.40
C SER A 35 10.21 5.38 0.35
N ALA A 36 8.98 5.59 0.83
CA ALA A 36 8.62 6.76 1.63
C ALA A 36 9.00 6.66 3.13
N LEU A 37 9.50 5.50 3.57
CA LEU A 37 10.00 5.31 4.94
C LEU A 37 11.51 5.49 5.05
N ALA A 38 12.23 5.48 3.92
CA ALA A 38 13.68 5.67 3.84
C ALA A 38 14.10 7.10 4.16
#